data_AF-A0A655ARU9-F1
#
_entry.id   AF-A0A655ARU9-F1
#
_cell.length_a   1.000
_cell.length_b   1.000
_cell.length_c   1.000
_cell.angle_alpha   90.00
_cell.angle_beta   90.00
_cell.angle_gamma   90.00
#
_symmetry.space_group_name_H-M   'P 1'
#
loop_
_entity.id
_entity.type
_entity.pdbx_description
1 polymer ?
#
loop_
_entity_poly.entity_id
_entity_poly.type
_entity_poly.pdbx_seq_one_letter_code
_entity_poly.pdbx_strand_id
1 'polypeptide(L)'
;MVVCGRVKDVIIMAGRNIYPTDIERAAGRVDGVRPGCAVAVRLDAGHSRESFAVAVESNAFEDPAEVRRIEHQVAHEVVAEVDVRPRNVVVLGPGTIPKTPSGKLRRANSVTLVT
;
A
#
# COMPACT_ATOMS: atom_id res chain seq x y z
N MET A 1 -13.61 10.60 -12.41
CA MET A 1 -12.91 10.06 -13.61
C MET A 1 -11.95 8.97 -13.14
N VAL A 2 -12.34 7.70 -13.31
CA VAL A 2 -11.59 6.53 -12.81
C VAL A 2 -10.45 6.26 -13.79
N VAL A 3 -9.20 6.47 -13.37
CA VAL A 3 -8.06 5.90 -14.06
C VAL A 3 -7.87 4.53 -13.44
N CYS A 4 -8.44 3.50 -14.09
CA CYS A 4 -8.06 2.11 -13.83
C CYS A 4 -6.53 2.03 -13.88
N GLY A 5 -5.95 1.38 -12.87
CA GLY A 5 -4.51 1.24 -12.70
C GLY A 5 -3.84 0.91 -14.03
N ARG A 6 -2.71 1.58 -14.31
CA ARG A 6 -1.93 1.30 -15.51
C ARG A 6 -1.64 -0.20 -15.54
N VAL A 7 -1.96 -0.83 -16.67
CA VAL A 7 -1.75 -2.25 -16.99
C VAL A 7 -0.31 -2.76 -16.68
N LYS A 8 0.65 -1.87 -16.42
CA LYS A 8 2.05 -2.17 -16.07
C LYS A 8 2.33 -2.35 -14.56
N ASP A 9 1.36 -2.12 -13.68
CA ASP A 9 1.55 -2.16 -12.22
C ASP A 9 1.09 -3.48 -11.57
N VAL A 10 0.69 -4.49 -12.36
CA VAL A 10 0.39 -5.83 -11.82
C VAL A 10 1.63 -6.42 -11.17
N ILE A 11 1.46 -6.99 -9.98
CA ILE A 11 2.49 -7.74 -9.27
C ILE A 11 2.21 -9.22 -9.54
N ILE A 12 3.18 -9.94 -10.12
CA ILE A 12 3.08 -11.35 -10.46
C ILE A 12 3.76 -12.16 -9.35
N MET A 13 2.95 -12.83 -8.54
CA MET A 13 3.39 -13.60 -7.38
C MET A 13 2.94 -15.05 -7.52
N ALA A 14 3.90 -15.98 -7.62
CA ALA A 14 3.63 -17.41 -7.73
C ALA A 14 2.60 -17.79 -8.83
N GLY A 15 2.63 -17.10 -9.97
CA GLY A 15 1.69 -17.33 -11.08
C GLY A 15 0.32 -16.68 -10.93
N ARG A 16 0.11 -15.86 -9.88
CA ARG A 16 -1.11 -15.07 -9.67
C ARG A 16 -0.86 -13.59 -9.95
N ASN A 17 -1.82 -12.96 -10.60
CA ASN A 17 -1.84 -11.51 -10.79
C ASN A 17 -2.42 -10.85 -9.55
N ILE A 18 -1.64 -10.00 -8.90
CA ILE A 18 -2.05 -9.20 -7.75
C ILE A 18 -2.16 -7.76 -8.20
N TYR A 19 -3.34 -7.19 -8.05
CA TYR A 19 -3.62 -5.83 -8.45
C TYR A 19 -3.39 -4.86 -7.28
N PRO A 20 -2.57 -3.83 -7.44
CA PRO A 20 -2.36 -2.79 -6.42
C PRO A 20 -3.66 -2.18 -5.89
N THR A 21 -4.68 -2.07 -6.75
CA THR A 21 -6.00 -1.54 -6.37
C THR A 21 -6.70 -2.38 -5.32
N ASP A 22 -6.54 -3.70 -5.34
CA ASP A 22 -7.17 -4.59 -4.36
C ASP A 22 -6.46 -4.47 -3.01
N ILE A 23 -5.12 -4.40 -3.03
CA ILE A 23 -4.29 -4.14 -1.85
C ILE A 23 -4.65 -2.79 -1.22
N GLU A 24 -4.72 -1.73 -2.04
CA GLU A 24 -5.05 -0.36 -1.59
C GLU A 24 -6.47 -0.29 -1.00
N ARG A 25 -7.44 -0.97 -1.63
CA ARG A 25 -8.81 -1.07 -1.12
C ARG A 25 -8.86 -1.79 0.22
N ALA A 26 -8.16 -2.91 0.35
CA ALA A 26 -8.12 -3.68 1.59
C ALA A 26 -7.48 -2.89 2.73
N ALA A 27 -6.32 -2.29 2.48
CA ALA A 27 -5.64 -1.43 3.45
C ALA A 27 -6.52 -0.24 3.89
N GLY A 28 -7.29 0.34 2.97
CA GLY A 28 -8.21 1.44 3.26
C GLY A 28 -9.43 1.09 4.11
N ARG A 29 -9.70 -0.20 4.38
CA ARG A 29 -10.79 -0.62 5.28
C ARG A 29 -10.40 -0.60 6.76
N VAL A 30 -9.10 -0.48 7.06
CA VAL A 30 -8.60 -0.52 8.44
C VAL A 30 -8.93 0.76 9.17
N ASP A 31 -9.47 0.62 10.38
CA ASP A 31 -9.77 1.76 11.24
C ASP A 31 -8.49 2.49 11.66
N GLY A 32 -8.49 3.81 11.51
CA GLY A 32 -7.32 4.67 11.64
C GLY A 32 -6.58 4.97 10.33
N VAL A 33 -6.85 4.25 9.23
CA VAL A 33 -6.33 4.61 7.91
C VAL A 33 -7.18 5.71 7.28
N ARG A 34 -6.53 6.77 6.78
CA ARG A 34 -7.23 7.86 6.11
C ARG A 34 -7.84 7.39 4.78
N PRO A 35 -9.13 7.66 4.52
CA PRO A 35 -9.79 7.26 3.27
C PRO A 35 -9.06 7.77 2.02
N GLY A 36 -8.79 6.86 1.08
CA GLY A 36 -8.09 7.19 -0.17
C GLY A 36 -6.61 7.57 0.01
N CYS A 37 -6.01 7.25 1.17
CA CYS A 37 -4.59 7.45 1.46
C CYS A 37 -3.89 6.12 1.76
N ALA A 38 -4.08 5.12 0.91
CA ALA A 38 -3.33 3.86 0.91
C ALA A 38 -2.70 3.66 -0.47
N VAL A 39 -1.45 3.19 -0.51
CA VAL A 39 -0.72 2.92 -1.74
C VAL A 39 0.03 1.60 -1.64
N ALA A 40 -0.11 0.75 -2.65
CA ALA A 40 0.70 -0.44 -2.81
C ALA A 40 1.87 -0.14 -3.76
N VAL A 41 3.07 -0.53 -3.35
CA VAL A 41 4.31 -0.27 -4.09
C VAL A 41 4.98 -1.59 -4.39
N ARG A 42 5.16 -1.91 -5.68
CA ARG A 42 5.95 -3.07 -6.10
C ARG A 42 7.41 -2.86 -5.71
N LEU A 43 8.00 -3.88 -5.11
CA LEU A 43 9.41 -3.94 -4.78
C LEU A 43 10.07 -4.88 -5.79
N ASP A 44 10.84 -4.31 -6.71
CA ASP A 44 11.61 -5.09 -7.68
C ASP A 44 12.78 -5.74 -6.95
N ALA A 45 12.66 -7.03 -6.70
CA ALA A 45 13.67 -7.78 -5.98
C ALA A 45 14.71 -8.37 -6.93
N GLY A 46 15.20 -7.59 -7.92
CA GLY A 46 16.30 -7.90 -8.85
C GLY A 46 16.22 -9.25 -9.60
N HIS A 47 16.47 -10.36 -8.89
CA HIS A 47 16.49 -11.75 -9.36
C HIS A 47 15.59 -12.73 -8.54
N SER A 48 14.87 -12.24 -7.52
CA SER A 48 14.03 -13.04 -6.62
C SER A 48 12.53 -12.77 -6.80
N ARG A 49 11.68 -13.58 -6.14
CA ARG A 49 10.22 -13.42 -6.12
C ARG A 49 9.85 -11.94 -5.94
N GLU A 50 9.00 -11.43 -6.84
CA GLU A 50 8.44 -10.09 -6.71
C GLU A 50 7.82 -9.91 -5.33
N SER A 51 7.87 -8.70 -4.78
CA SER A 51 7.23 -8.41 -3.51
C SER A 51 6.60 -7.03 -3.57
N PHE A 52 5.92 -6.64 -2.50
CA PHE A 52 5.33 -5.32 -2.40
C PHE A 52 5.32 -4.81 -0.97
N ALA A 53 5.29 -3.49 -0.87
CA ALA A 53 5.07 -2.74 0.35
C ALA A 53 3.68 -2.08 0.30
N VAL A 54 3.17 -1.74 1.48
CA VAL A 54 1.98 -0.90 1.62
C VAL A 54 2.33 0.32 2.47
N ALA A 55 1.98 1.51 1.99
CA ALA A 55 2.03 2.72 2.80
C ALA A 55 0.63 3.27 2.99
N VAL A 56 0.31 3.67 4.21
CA VAL A 56 -0.98 4.25 4.59
C VAL A 56 -0.76 5.55 5.36
N GLU A 57 -1.67 6.52 5.24
CA GLU A 57 -1.66 7.70 6.11
C GLU A 57 -2.62 7.49 7.30
N SER A 58 -2.20 7.94 8.48
CA SER A 58 -3.02 7.97 9.69
C SER A 58 -2.87 9.30 10.41
N ASN A 59 -3.92 9.74 11.11
CA ASN A 59 -3.81 10.86 12.05
C ASN A 59 -3.10 10.45 13.35
N ALA A 60 -3.04 9.16 13.66
CA ALA A 60 -2.38 8.60 14.85
C ALA A 60 -0.92 8.19 14.56
N PHE A 61 -0.29 8.75 13.52
CA PHE A 61 1.07 8.37 13.11
C PHE A 61 2.16 8.66 14.16
N GLU A 62 1.86 9.52 15.15
CA GLU A 62 2.76 9.85 16.26
C GLU A 62 2.58 8.93 17.48
N ASP A 63 1.52 8.12 17.52
CA ASP A 63 1.28 7.14 18.59
C ASP A 63 1.84 5.77 18.18
N PRO A 64 2.94 5.29 18.81
CA PRO A 64 3.56 4.02 18.43
C PRO A 64 2.65 2.80 18.64
N ALA A 65 1.70 2.85 19.57
CA ALA A 65 0.79 1.74 19.81
C ALA A 65 -0.25 1.64 18.69
N GLU A 66 -0.82 2.77 18.29
CA GLU A 66 -1.76 2.84 17.17
C GLU A 66 -1.09 2.53 15.83
N VAL A 67 0.13 3.02 15.60
CA VAL A 67 0.92 2.68 14.41
C VAL A 67 1.07 1.17 14.29
N ARG A 68 1.52 0.48 15.34
CA ARG A 68 1.69 -0.98 15.33
C ARG A 68 0.37 -1.72 15.11
N ARG A 69 -0.72 -1.24 15.71
CA ARG A 69 -2.07 -1.80 15.50
C ARG A 69 -2.47 -1.70 14.04
N ILE A 70 -2.31 -0.52 13.44
CA ILE A 70 -2.66 -0.26 12.04
C ILE A 70 -1.79 -1.11 11.10
N GLU A 71 -0.47 -1.17 11.32
CA GLU A 71 0.44 -2.00 10.51
C GLU A 71 -0.01 -3.47 10.48
N HIS A 72 -0.30 -4.04 11.65
CA HIS A 72 -0.72 -5.43 11.78
C HIS A 72 -2.09 -5.66 11.12
N GLN A 73 -3.05 -4.77 11.33
CA GLN A 73 -4.39 -4.91 10.78
C GLN A 73 -4.42 -4.71 9.26
N VAL A 74 -3.61 -3.80 8.72
CA VAL A 74 -3.43 -3.63 7.27
C VAL A 74 -2.80 -4.88 6.66
N ALA A 75 -1.75 -5.43 7.27
CA ALA A 75 -1.16 -6.66 6.78
C ALA A 75 -2.17 -7.82 6.79
N HIS A 76 -2.99 -7.92 7.83
CA HIS A 76 -4.06 -8.92 7.93
C HIS A 76 -5.11 -8.76 6.83
N GLU A 77 -5.68 -7.57 6.65
CA GLU A 77 -6.69 -7.30 5.62
C GLU A 77 -6.17 -7.54 4.21
N VAL A 78 -4.92 -7.17 3.94
CA VAL A 78 -4.28 -7.42 2.64
C VAL A 78 -4.11 -8.91 2.39
N VAL A 79 -3.64 -9.67 3.39
CA VAL A 79 -3.55 -11.14 3.27
C VAL A 79 -4.94 -11.75 3.04
N ALA A 80 -5.96 -11.32 3.77
CA ALA A 80 -7.33 -11.80 3.58
C ALA A 80 -7.88 -11.51 2.18
N GLU A 81 -7.50 -10.39 1.57
CA GLU A 81 -7.97 -9.99 0.23
C GLU A 81 -7.21 -10.70 -0.90
N VAL A 82 -5.87 -10.73 -0.84
CA VAL A 82 -5.04 -11.19 -1.98
C VAL A 82 -4.25 -12.46 -1.72
N ASP A 83 -4.33 -13.03 -0.51
CA ASP A 83 -3.61 -14.23 -0.05
C ASP A 83 -2.08 -14.09 -0.14
N VAL A 84 -1.58 -12.86 -0.02
CA VAL A 84 -0.15 -12.55 -0.02
C VAL A 84 0.16 -11.50 1.02
N ARG A 85 1.20 -11.78 1.81
CA ARG A 85 1.68 -10.87 2.85
C ARG A 85 2.56 -9.76 2.25
N PRO A 86 2.28 -8.48 2.53
CA PRO A 86 3.22 -7.41 2.20
C PRO A 86 4.55 -7.62 2.92
N ARG A 87 5.65 -7.21 2.29
CA ARG A 87 6.99 -7.25 2.92
C ARG A 87 7.07 -6.31 4.12
N ASN A 88 6.48 -5.13 3.97
CA ASN A 88 6.37 -4.11 5.01
C ASN A 88 5.07 -3.31 4.83
N VAL A 89 4.56 -2.83 5.96
CA VAL A 89 3.52 -1.82 6.03
C VAL A 89 4.12 -0.62 6.73
N VAL A 90 3.92 0.58 6.18
CA VAL A 90 4.42 1.83 6.75
C VAL A 90 3.25 2.76 7.01
N VAL A 91 3.15 3.27 8.23
CA VAL A 91 2.17 4.30 8.61
C VAL A 91 2.85 5.66 8.56
N LEU A 92 2.28 6.57 7.77
CA LEU A 92 2.80 7.90 7.51
C LEU A 92 1.85 8.97 8.03
N GLY A 93 2.39 10.18 8.18
CA GLY A 93 1.60 11.35 8.49
C GLY A 93 0.68 11.78 7.33
N PRO A 94 -0.36 12.58 7.61
CA PRO A 94 -1.25 13.12 6.59
C PRO A 94 -0.49 13.93 5.52
N GLY A 95 -0.77 13.67 4.24
CA GLY A 95 -0.15 14.41 3.13
C GLY A 95 1.26 13.97 2.77
N THR A 96 1.81 12.95 3.42
CA THR A 96 3.12 12.39 3.07
C THR A 96 3.08 11.63 1.76
N ILE A 97 1.99 10.92 1.45
CA ILE A 97 1.94 10.14 0.21
C ILE A 97 1.69 11.09 -0.96
N PRO A 98 2.64 11.23 -1.91
CA PRO A 98 2.55 12.23 -2.96
C PRO A 98 1.36 11.94 -3.90
N LYS A 99 0.31 12.75 -3.78
CA LYS A 99 -0.78 12.83 -4.74
C LYS A 99 -0.36 13.76 -5.88
N THR A 100 -0.52 13.34 -7.13
CA THR A 100 -0.53 14.28 -8.27
C THR A 100 -1.59 15.38 -8.03
N PRO A 101 -1.45 16.58 -8.63
CA PRO A 101 -2.45 17.66 -8.53
C PRO A 101 -3.88 17.25 -8.95
N SER A 102 -4.03 16.11 -9.64
CA SER A 102 -5.31 15.47 -9.98
C SER A 102 -5.91 14.61 -8.84
N GLY A 103 -5.29 14.57 -7.67
CA GLY A 103 -5.68 13.71 -6.54
C GLY A 103 -5.24 12.24 -6.67
N LYS A 104 -4.46 11.88 -7.70
CA LYS A 104 -4.03 10.49 -7.96
C LYS A 104 -2.69 10.21 -7.31
N LEU A 105 -2.57 9.12 -6.55
CA LEU A 105 -1.32 8.63 -5.96
C LEU A 105 -0.23 8.38 -7.02
N ARG A 106 0.98 8.95 -6.85
CA ARG A 106 2.15 8.66 -7.71
C ARG A 106 2.96 7.49 -7.14
N ARG A 107 2.63 6.26 -7.57
CA ARG A 107 3.35 5.04 -7.15
C ARG A 107 4.86 5.06 -7.44
N ALA A 108 5.28 5.64 -8.58
CA ALA A 108 6.68 5.67 -9.01
C ALA A 108 7.63 6.44 -8.05
N ASN A 109 7.11 7.38 -7.26
CA ASN A 109 7.91 8.13 -6.28
C ASN A 109 7.75 7.63 -4.85
N SER A 110 6.81 6.69 -4.60
CA SER A 110 6.54 6.17 -3.26
C SER A 110 7.54 5.11 -2.81
N VAL A 111 8.40 4.59 -3.71
CA VAL A 111 9.43 3.60 -3.38
C VAL A 111 10.33 4.09 -2.24
N THR A 112 10.72 5.37 -2.24
CA THR A 112 11.55 5.96 -1.17
C THR A 112 10.86 6.00 0.20
N LEU A 113 9.53 5.89 0.27
CA LEU A 113 8.78 5.90 1.53
C LEU A 113 8.72 4.53 2.22
N VAL A 114 9.06 3.46 1.49
CA VAL A 114 8.92 2.06 1.91
C VAL A 114 10.21 1.26 1.76
N THR A 115 11.32 1.90 1.38
CA THR A 115 12.65 1.27 1.33
C THR A 115 13.31 1.31 2.70
#